data_AF-A0A2V8HHU6-F1
#
_entry.id   AF-A0A2V8HHU6-F1
#
_cell.length_a   1.000
_cell.length_b   1.000
_cell.length_c   1.000
_cell.angle_alpha   90.00
_cell.angle_beta   90.00
_cell.angle_gamma   90.00
#
_symmetry.space_group_name_H-M   'P 1'
#
loop_
_entity.id
_entity.type
_entity.pdbx_description
1 polymer ?
#
loop_
_entity_poly.entity_id
_entity_poly.type
_entity_poly.pdbx_seq_one_letter_code
_entity_poly.pdbx_strand_id
1 'polypeptide(L)'
;SRDNLKIAFRVHTVWRIDEARVPLFMERFSTTAGHAALEKNPDAVVQVAYGNFVREPLRTYARDEVQRRNGLEVKDALIPIGDAVLARIRQYAQGSPFIITEAVSRKLAATQELQRKDTEIEIERKVRTKREVQAQGIANAMEIIRGQLSPMYIQHEAIEAQKLMVNGPNHTVVYIPVGPMGVPLTGTFSATQPRAVAQR
;
A
#
# COMPACT_ATOMS: atom_id res chain seq x y z
N SER A 1 -22.31 -1.36 -2.49
CA SER A 1 -21.72 -0.67 -1.35
C SER A 1 -22.81 0.15 -0.66
N ARG A 2 -22.78 0.20 0.66
CA ARG A 2 -23.65 1.06 1.49
C ARG A 2 -23.51 2.55 1.14
N ASP A 3 -22.34 2.95 0.63
CA ASP A 3 -21.97 4.35 0.36
C ASP A 3 -22.21 4.77 -1.11
N ASN A 4 -23.06 4.03 -1.82
CA ASN A 4 -23.41 4.28 -3.23
C ASN A 4 -22.22 4.32 -4.22
N LEU A 5 -21.04 3.85 -3.79
CA LEU A 5 -19.84 3.77 -4.63
C LEU A 5 -20.02 2.67 -5.70
N LYS A 6 -19.74 3.01 -6.97
CA LYS A 6 -19.73 2.04 -8.08
C LYS A 6 -18.49 1.15 -7.96
N ILE A 7 -18.68 -0.09 -7.52
CA ILE A 7 -17.62 -1.09 -7.38
C ILE A 7 -17.90 -2.25 -8.32
N ALA A 8 -16.93 -2.57 -9.17
CA ALA A 8 -16.94 -3.78 -9.99
C ALA A 8 -16.21 -4.90 -9.24
N PHE A 9 -16.92 -5.97 -8.91
CA PHE A 9 -16.36 -7.15 -8.25
C PHE A 9 -16.55 -8.38 -9.14
N ARG A 10 -15.47 -9.13 -9.35
CA ARG A 10 -15.48 -10.37 -10.16
C ARG A 10 -15.10 -11.55 -9.29
N VAL A 11 -15.99 -12.54 -9.23
CA VAL A 11 -15.74 -13.83 -8.57
C VAL A 11 -15.62 -14.89 -9.64
N HIS A 12 -14.56 -15.67 -9.55
CA HIS A 12 -14.31 -16.78 -10.46
C HIS A 12 -14.34 -18.05 -9.64
N THR A 13 -15.20 -19.01 -10.00
CA THR A 13 -15.26 -20.32 -9.37
C THR A 13 -14.98 -21.41 -10.37
N VAL A 14 -14.28 -22.45 -9.90
CA VAL A 14 -14.13 -23.69 -10.65
C VAL A 14 -15.14 -24.67 -10.11
N TRP A 15 -15.72 -25.47 -10.99
CA TRP A 15 -16.70 -26.47 -10.62
C TRP A 15 -16.54 -27.69 -11.54
N ARG A 16 -17.00 -28.83 -11.05
CA ARG A 16 -17.10 -30.09 -11.80
C ARG A 16 -18.38 -30.81 -11.39
N ILE A 17 -18.87 -31.70 -12.24
CA ILE A 17 -19.97 -32.59 -11.88
C ILE A 17 -19.39 -33.80 -11.13
N ASP A 18 -20.06 -34.24 -10.08
CA ASP A 18 -19.77 -35.52 -9.44
C ASP A 18 -20.18 -36.67 -10.37
N GLU A 19 -19.19 -37.47 -10.81
CA GLU A 19 -19.41 -38.61 -11.72
C GLU A 19 -20.42 -39.61 -11.13
N ALA A 20 -20.42 -39.81 -9.81
CA ALA A 20 -21.34 -40.71 -9.13
C ALA A 20 -22.81 -40.20 -9.13
N ARG A 21 -23.02 -38.90 -9.38
CA ARG A 21 -24.34 -38.24 -9.38
C ARG A 21 -24.76 -37.74 -10.76
N VAL A 22 -24.10 -38.19 -11.82
CA VAL A 22 -24.46 -37.85 -13.21
C VAL A 22 -25.90 -38.27 -13.56
N PRO A 23 -26.42 -39.44 -13.14
CA PRO A 23 -27.83 -39.79 -13.40
C PRO A 23 -28.81 -38.79 -12.79
N LEU A 24 -28.56 -38.37 -11.54
CA LEU A 24 -29.34 -37.35 -10.85
C LEU A 24 -29.25 -35.98 -11.55
N PHE A 25 -28.06 -35.65 -12.08
CA PHE A 25 -27.87 -34.44 -12.87
C PHE A 25 -28.73 -34.47 -14.15
N MET A 26 -28.68 -35.57 -14.90
CA MET A 26 -29.45 -35.69 -16.14
C MET A 26 -30.95 -35.68 -15.84
N GLU A 27 -31.43 -36.36 -14.81
CA GLU A 27 -32.85 -36.39 -14.47
C GLU A 27 -33.39 -35.00 -14.07
N ARG A 28 -32.66 -34.26 -13.23
CA ARG A 28 -33.17 -33.00 -12.66
C ARG A 28 -32.83 -31.75 -13.48
N PHE A 29 -31.83 -31.82 -14.35
CA PHE A 29 -31.29 -30.64 -15.03
C PHE A 29 -31.34 -30.73 -16.57
N SER A 30 -31.56 -31.90 -17.17
CA SER A 30 -31.66 -32.06 -18.63
C SER A 30 -32.83 -31.30 -19.25
N THR A 31 -33.93 -31.14 -18.52
CA THR A 31 -35.15 -30.43 -18.97
C THR A 31 -34.97 -28.92 -19.10
N THR A 32 -33.86 -28.39 -18.57
CA THR A 32 -33.56 -26.95 -18.61
C THR A 32 -33.03 -26.52 -19.99
N ALA A 33 -32.52 -27.45 -20.79
CA ALA A 33 -32.04 -27.16 -22.15
C ALA A 33 -33.12 -27.56 -23.18
N GLY A 34 -33.33 -26.71 -24.18
CA GLY A 34 -34.32 -26.99 -25.23
C GLY A 34 -33.96 -28.26 -26.01
N HIS A 35 -34.97 -29.05 -26.39
CA HIS A 35 -34.79 -30.35 -27.06
C HIS A 35 -33.85 -30.29 -28.29
N ALA A 36 -33.92 -29.20 -29.07
CA ALA A 36 -33.05 -28.99 -30.23
C ALA A 36 -31.57 -28.69 -29.88
N ALA A 37 -31.29 -28.21 -28.66
CA ALA A 37 -29.94 -27.95 -28.17
C ALA A 37 -29.27 -29.22 -27.62
N LEU A 38 -30.05 -30.14 -27.04
CA LEU A 38 -29.55 -31.45 -26.57
C LEU A 38 -29.03 -32.32 -27.71
N GLU A 39 -29.72 -32.36 -28.85
CA GLU A 39 -29.34 -33.21 -29.99
C GLU A 39 -28.03 -32.77 -30.65
N LYS A 40 -27.71 -31.47 -30.60
CA LYS A 40 -26.50 -30.91 -31.24
C LYS A 40 -25.32 -30.77 -30.29
N ASN A 41 -25.54 -30.59 -28.98
CA ASN A 41 -24.45 -30.39 -28.04
C ASN A 41 -24.83 -30.89 -26.62
N PRO A 42 -24.29 -32.04 -26.18
CA PRO A 42 -24.51 -32.57 -24.82
C PRO A 42 -24.08 -31.58 -23.73
N ASP A 43 -23.07 -30.74 -24.02
CA ASP A 43 -22.56 -29.74 -23.08
C ASP A 43 -23.52 -28.57 -22.88
N ALA A 44 -24.55 -28.41 -23.73
CA ALA A 44 -25.54 -27.34 -23.58
C ALA A 44 -26.32 -27.47 -22.26
N VAL A 45 -26.62 -28.69 -21.83
CA VAL A 45 -27.26 -28.97 -20.53
C VAL A 45 -26.37 -28.50 -19.38
N VAL A 46 -25.07 -28.80 -19.47
CA VAL A 46 -24.05 -28.42 -18.49
C VAL A 46 -23.90 -26.91 -18.41
N GLN A 47 -23.91 -26.20 -19.55
CA GLN A 47 -23.81 -24.74 -19.60
C GLN A 47 -25.04 -24.03 -19.04
N VAL A 48 -26.25 -24.49 -19.38
CA VAL A 48 -27.49 -23.91 -18.87
C VAL A 48 -27.62 -24.18 -17.37
N ALA A 49 -27.32 -25.40 -16.93
CA ALA A 49 -27.33 -25.75 -15.52
C ALA A 49 -26.30 -24.93 -14.72
N TYR A 50 -25.12 -24.68 -15.28
CA TYR A 50 -24.15 -23.77 -14.68
C TYR A 50 -24.69 -22.34 -14.53
N GLY A 51 -25.33 -21.80 -15.57
CA GLY A 51 -25.91 -20.46 -15.55
C GLY A 51 -26.88 -20.26 -14.40
N ASN A 52 -27.83 -21.18 -14.26
CA ASN A 52 -28.94 -21.03 -13.33
C ASN A 52 -28.58 -21.48 -11.90
N PHE A 53 -27.82 -22.57 -11.75
CA PHE A 53 -27.62 -23.20 -10.44
C PHE A 53 -26.29 -22.86 -9.78
N VAL A 54 -25.31 -22.35 -10.53
CA VAL A 54 -24.00 -21.97 -9.97
C VAL A 54 -23.77 -20.47 -10.10
N ARG A 55 -23.92 -19.91 -11.31
CA ARG A 55 -23.58 -18.51 -11.58
C ARG A 55 -24.55 -17.53 -10.91
N GLU A 56 -25.86 -17.75 -11.01
CA GLU A 56 -26.85 -16.85 -10.40
C GLU A 56 -26.73 -16.78 -8.87
N PRO A 57 -26.71 -17.90 -8.12
CA PRO A 57 -26.51 -17.89 -6.68
C PRO A 57 -25.18 -17.23 -6.29
N LEU A 58 -24.09 -17.53 -7.01
CA LEU A 58 -22.78 -16.91 -6.76
C LEU A 58 -22.84 -15.39 -6.85
N ARG A 59 -23.49 -14.87 -7.90
CA ARG A 59 -23.65 -13.43 -8.11
C ARG A 59 -24.47 -12.79 -6.99
N THR A 60 -25.57 -13.43 -6.60
CA THR A 60 -26.44 -12.96 -5.52
C THR A 60 -25.68 -12.93 -4.19
N TYR A 61 -24.98 -14.00 -3.83
CA TYR A 61 -24.22 -14.06 -2.58
C TYR A 61 -23.06 -13.05 -2.56
N ALA A 62 -22.34 -12.90 -3.67
CA ALA A 62 -21.30 -11.88 -3.80
C ALA A 62 -21.87 -10.47 -3.65
N ARG A 63 -23.06 -10.21 -4.22
CA ARG A 63 -23.74 -8.92 -4.09
C ARG A 63 -24.16 -8.64 -2.65
N ASP A 64 -24.79 -9.61 -1.98
CA ASP A 64 -25.21 -9.47 -0.58
C ASP A 64 -24.02 -9.11 0.31
N GLU A 65 -22.90 -9.83 0.14
CA GLU A 65 -21.73 -9.65 0.99
C GLU A 65 -21.03 -8.30 0.73
N VAL A 66 -20.99 -7.85 -0.52
CA VAL A 66 -20.47 -6.52 -0.91
C VAL A 66 -21.41 -5.38 -0.51
N GLN A 67 -22.72 -5.63 -0.38
CA GLN A 67 -23.69 -4.62 0.05
C GLN A 67 -23.66 -4.38 1.56
N ARG A 68 -23.32 -5.40 2.37
CA ARG A 68 -23.21 -5.26 3.83
C ARG A 68 -22.04 -4.40 4.28
N ARG A 69 -21.01 -4.22 3.43
CA ARG A 69 -19.76 -3.54 3.77
C ARG A 69 -19.67 -2.14 3.16
N ASN A 70 -18.85 -1.30 3.78
CA ASN A 70 -18.52 0.00 3.24
C ASN A 70 -17.64 -0.14 1.97
N GLY A 71 -17.81 0.75 1.00
CA GLY A 71 -17.10 0.69 -0.28
C GLY A 71 -15.58 0.83 -0.18
N LEU A 72 -15.08 1.54 0.84
CA LEU A 72 -13.65 1.57 1.14
C LEU A 72 -13.17 0.21 1.68
N GLU A 73 -13.89 -0.35 2.64
CA GLU A 73 -13.55 -1.62 3.29
C GLU A 73 -13.63 -2.81 2.33
N VAL A 74 -14.48 -2.76 1.30
CA VAL A 74 -14.58 -3.82 0.29
C VAL A 74 -13.26 -4.05 -0.43
N LYS A 75 -12.41 -3.01 -0.60
CA LYS A 75 -11.10 -3.12 -1.24
C LYS A 75 -10.05 -3.83 -0.39
N ASP A 76 -10.17 -3.71 0.93
CA ASP A 76 -9.26 -4.36 1.87
C ASP A 76 -9.78 -5.74 2.30
N ALA A 77 -11.10 -5.95 2.22
CA ALA A 77 -11.80 -7.17 2.63
C ALA A 77 -12.11 -8.14 1.48
N LEU A 78 -11.42 -8.08 0.33
CA LEU A 78 -11.70 -9.00 -0.79
C LEU A 78 -11.56 -10.47 -0.41
N ILE A 79 -10.53 -10.81 0.37
CA ILE A 79 -10.26 -12.19 0.83
C ILE A 79 -11.43 -12.71 1.70
N PRO A 80 -11.80 -12.05 2.82
CA PRO A 80 -12.90 -12.54 3.65
C PRO A 80 -14.26 -12.50 2.95
N ILE A 81 -14.49 -11.57 2.01
CA ILE A 81 -15.69 -11.58 1.16
C ILE A 81 -15.70 -12.83 0.27
N GLY A 82 -14.56 -13.15 -0.37
CA GLY A 82 -14.41 -14.34 -1.19
C GLY A 82 -14.67 -15.64 -0.40
N ASP A 83 -14.11 -15.73 0.80
CA ASP A 83 -14.27 -16.91 1.66
C ASP A 83 -15.72 -17.07 2.15
N ALA A 84 -16.39 -15.98 2.53
CA ALA A 84 -17.79 -16.00 2.93
C ALA A 84 -18.72 -16.42 1.77
N VAL A 85 -18.48 -15.92 0.56
CA VAL A 85 -19.23 -16.30 -0.65
C VAL A 85 -18.98 -17.77 -0.99
N LEU A 86 -17.75 -18.25 -0.87
CA LEU A 86 -17.39 -19.65 -1.11
C LEU A 86 -18.05 -20.60 -0.10
N ALA A 87 -18.05 -20.25 1.19
CA ALA A 87 -18.70 -21.04 2.22
C ALA A 87 -20.20 -21.19 1.93
N ARG A 88 -20.86 -20.08 1.58
CA ARG A 88 -22.30 -20.04 1.28
C ARG A 88 -22.66 -20.86 0.03
N ILE A 89 -21.84 -20.77 -1.02
CA ILE A 89 -22.10 -21.54 -2.23
C ILE A 89 -21.80 -23.04 -2.07
N ARG A 90 -20.79 -23.39 -1.27
CA ARG A 90 -20.53 -24.80 -0.91
C ARG A 90 -21.69 -25.39 -0.14
N GLN A 91 -22.27 -24.65 0.81
CA GLN A 91 -23.45 -25.09 1.55
C GLN A 91 -24.64 -25.33 0.61
N TYR A 92 -24.88 -24.42 -0.34
CA TYR A 92 -25.91 -24.60 -1.37
C TYR A 92 -25.66 -25.85 -2.24
N ALA A 93 -24.40 -26.15 -2.53
CA ALA A 93 -24.02 -27.28 -3.38
C ALA A 93 -24.00 -28.66 -2.68
N GLN A 94 -24.11 -28.76 -1.35
CA GLN A 94 -24.00 -30.05 -0.63
C GLN A 94 -25.04 -31.10 -1.07
N GLY A 95 -26.25 -30.67 -1.46
CA GLY A 95 -27.32 -31.53 -1.97
C GLY A 95 -27.36 -31.65 -3.50
N SER A 96 -26.39 -31.08 -4.19
CA SER A 96 -26.35 -30.97 -5.65
C SER A 96 -25.30 -31.92 -6.26
N PRO A 97 -25.44 -32.31 -7.54
CA PRO A 97 -24.37 -32.99 -8.27
C PRO A 97 -23.17 -32.07 -8.59
N PHE A 98 -23.25 -30.76 -8.33
CA PHE A 98 -22.14 -29.83 -8.56
C PHE A 98 -21.13 -29.84 -7.41
N ILE A 99 -19.88 -30.16 -7.74
CA ILE A 99 -18.74 -30.02 -6.84
C ILE A 99 -18.05 -28.70 -7.15
N ILE A 100 -18.09 -27.77 -6.19
CA ILE A 100 -17.45 -26.47 -6.31
C ILE A 100 -16.04 -26.55 -5.72
N THR A 101 -15.05 -26.49 -6.59
CA THR A 101 -13.64 -26.48 -6.22
C THR A 101 -13.11 -25.06 -6.08
N GLU A 102 -12.02 -24.94 -5.33
CA GLU A 102 -11.53 -23.67 -4.81
C GLU A 102 -11.34 -22.60 -5.89
N ALA A 103 -11.93 -21.44 -5.58
CA ALA A 103 -12.27 -20.37 -6.48
C ALA A 103 -11.38 -19.16 -6.16
N VAL A 104 -10.22 -19.06 -6.82
CA VAL A 104 -9.50 -17.79 -7.12
C VAL A 104 -9.01 -16.91 -5.93
N SER A 105 -9.29 -17.23 -4.67
CA SER A 105 -8.81 -16.45 -3.51
C SER A 105 -7.27 -16.37 -3.48
N ARG A 106 -6.57 -17.48 -3.74
CA ARG A 106 -5.10 -17.51 -3.78
C ARG A 106 -4.48 -16.70 -4.93
N LYS A 107 -5.09 -16.73 -6.14
CA LYS A 107 -4.52 -16.04 -7.31
C LYS A 107 -4.71 -14.52 -7.21
N LEU A 108 -5.84 -14.07 -6.65
CA LEU A 108 -6.11 -12.66 -6.42
C LEU A 108 -5.25 -12.09 -5.28
N ALA A 109 -5.10 -12.82 -4.17
CA ALA A 109 -4.20 -12.42 -3.08
C ALA A 109 -2.74 -12.29 -3.56
N ALA A 110 -2.26 -13.27 -4.34
CA ALA A 110 -0.91 -13.22 -4.92
C ALA A 110 -0.74 -12.02 -5.88
N THR A 111 -1.77 -11.67 -6.66
CA THR A 111 -1.70 -10.53 -7.59
C THR A 111 -1.70 -9.19 -6.83
N GLN A 112 -2.47 -9.08 -5.75
CA GLN A 112 -2.47 -7.87 -4.91
C GLN A 112 -1.15 -7.69 -4.16
N GLU A 113 -0.55 -8.78 -3.68
CA GLU A 113 0.76 -8.72 -3.02
C GLU A 113 1.86 -8.30 -4.00
N LEU A 114 1.84 -8.83 -5.23
CA LEU A 114 2.75 -8.40 -6.30
C LEU A 114 2.56 -6.92 -6.63
N GLN A 115 1.31 -6.46 -6.82
CA GLN A 115 1.03 -5.04 -7.08
C GLN A 115 1.49 -4.12 -5.94
N ARG A 116 1.36 -4.56 -4.69
CA ARG A 116 1.84 -3.81 -3.52
C ARG A 116 3.37 -3.70 -3.54
N LYS A 117 4.07 -4.81 -3.79
CA LYS A 117 5.53 -4.84 -3.89
C LYS A 117 6.04 -3.99 -5.05
N ASP A 118 5.40 -4.05 -6.20
CA ASP A 118 5.76 -3.21 -7.36
C ASP A 118 5.59 -1.72 -7.04
N THR A 119 4.50 -1.36 -6.37
CA THR A 119 4.25 0.02 -5.91
C THR A 119 5.31 0.48 -4.92
N GLU A 120 5.69 -0.38 -3.97
CA GLU A 120 6.75 -0.10 -2.99
C GLU A 120 8.12 0.12 -3.68
N ILE A 121 8.45 -0.73 -4.65
CA ILE A 121 9.67 -0.59 -5.48
C ILE A 121 9.67 0.74 -6.25
N GLU A 122 8.53 1.14 -6.83
CA GLU A 122 8.43 2.42 -7.52
C GLU A 122 8.59 3.61 -6.59
N ILE A 123 8.00 3.55 -5.39
CA ILE A 123 8.16 4.59 -4.36
C ILE A 123 9.63 4.71 -3.98
N GLU A 124 10.30 3.60 -3.67
CA GLU A 124 11.71 3.61 -3.27
C GLU A 124 12.61 4.11 -4.42
N ARG A 125 12.31 3.73 -5.66
CA ARG A 125 13.01 4.25 -6.85
C ARG A 125 12.87 5.77 -6.94
N LYS A 126 11.66 6.32 -6.78
CA LYS A 126 11.42 7.77 -6.80
C LYS A 126 12.13 8.48 -5.65
N VAL A 127 12.17 7.87 -4.46
CA VAL A 127 12.90 8.39 -3.29
C VAL A 127 14.40 8.43 -3.55
N ARG A 128 14.98 7.38 -4.14
CA ARG A 128 16.40 7.36 -4.55
C ARG A 128 16.70 8.50 -5.53
N THR A 129 15.93 8.62 -6.62
CA THR A 129 16.14 9.68 -7.62
C THR A 129 16.04 11.07 -7.01
N LYS A 130 15.09 11.29 -6.09
CA LYS A 130 14.97 12.56 -5.36
C LYS A 130 16.22 12.86 -4.53
N ARG A 131 16.78 11.88 -3.82
CA ARG A 131 18.02 12.06 -3.04
C ARG A 131 19.22 12.38 -3.92
N GLU A 132 19.35 11.72 -5.07
CA GLU A 132 20.41 11.98 -6.05
C GLU A 132 20.34 13.43 -6.58
N VAL A 133 19.15 13.86 -7.01
CA VAL A 133 18.93 15.24 -7.48
C VAL A 133 19.20 16.25 -6.37
N GLN A 134 18.79 15.97 -5.13
CA GLN A 134 19.08 16.84 -3.99
C GLN A 134 20.58 16.92 -3.69
N ALA A 135 21.28 15.78 -3.69
CA ALA A 135 22.73 15.74 -3.49
C ALA A 135 23.46 16.52 -4.59
N GLN A 136 23.05 16.38 -5.85
CA GLN A 136 23.60 17.14 -6.96
C GLN A 136 23.31 18.64 -6.80
N GLY A 137 22.10 19.02 -6.41
CA GLY A 137 21.74 20.41 -6.15
C GLY A 137 22.57 21.03 -5.04
N ILE A 138 22.80 20.30 -3.94
CA ILE A 138 23.69 20.71 -2.85
C ILE A 138 25.14 20.81 -3.33
N ALA A 139 25.63 19.83 -4.09
CA ALA A 139 27.00 19.83 -4.62
C ALA A 139 27.24 21.04 -5.53
N ASN A 140 26.32 21.31 -6.47
CA ASN A 140 26.39 22.46 -7.37
C ASN A 140 26.31 23.78 -6.59
N ALA A 141 25.42 23.88 -5.60
CA ALA A 141 25.34 25.06 -4.75
C ALA A 141 26.65 25.29 -3.97
N MET A 142 27.23 24.23 -3.42
CA MET A 142 28.52 24.29 -2.71
C MET A 142 29.70 24.62 -3.62
N GLU A 143 29.63 24.23 -4.90
CA GLU A 143 30.63 24.61 -5.91
C GLU A 143 30.55 26.10 -6.25
N ILE A 144 29.34 26.62 -6.48
CA ILE A 144 29.11 28.06 -6.70
C ILE A 144 29.56 28.89 -5.49
N ILE A 145 29.17 28.47 -4.28
CA ILE A 145 29.56 29.12 -3.02
C ILE A 145 31.08 29.14 -2.90
N ARG A 146 31.77 28.00 -3.11
CA ARG A 146 33.24 27.95 -3.06
C ARG A 146 33.90 28.84 -4.11
N GLY A 147 33.34 28.94 -5.32
CA GLY A 147 33.85 29.83 -6.36
C GLY A 147 33.73 31.32 -6.01
N GLN A 148 32.78 31.68 -5.15
CA GLN A 148 32.56 33.06 -4.69
C GLN A 148 33.23 33.39 -3.35
N LEU A 149 33.60 32.38 -2.56
CA LEU A 149 34.27 32.55 -1.27
C LEU A 149 35.78 32.80 -1.45
N SER A 150 36.18 34.08 -1.38
CA SER A 150 37.57 34.46 -1.15
C SER A 150 37.96 34.20 0.32
N PRO A 151 39.21 33.77 0.63
CA PRO A 151 39.67 33.64 2.02
C PRO A 151 39.48 34.92 2.86
N MET A 152 39.61 36.10 2.23
CA MET A 152 39.37 37.39 2.89
C MET A 152 37.88 37.65 3.18
N TYR A 153 36.98 37.12 2.34
CA TYR A 153 35.53 37.25 2.54
C TYR A 153 35.05 36.35 3.68
N ILE A 154 35.54 35.10 3.78
CA ILE A 154 35.25 34.20 4.91
C ILE A 154 35.73 34.81 6.23
N GLN A 155 36.94 35.40 6.23
CA GLN A 155 37.44 36.10 7.40
C GLN A 155 36.57 37.30 7.78
N HIS A 156 36.17 38.13 6.80
CA HIS A 156 35.27 39.26 7.03
C HIS A 156 33.91 38.82 7.60
N GLU A 157 33.29 37.78 7.03
CA GLU A 157 32.00 37.25 7.49
C GLU A 157 32.08 36.59 8.87
N ALA A 158 33.19 35.88 9.15
CA ALA A 158 33.46 35.35 10.49
C ALA A 158 33.66 36.47 11.53
N ILE A 159 34.34 37.57 11.18
CA ILE A 159 34.52 38.74 12.06
C ILE A 159 33.19 39.45 12.31
N GLU A 160 32.35 39.64 11.29
CA GLU A 160 31.03 40.24 11.45
C GLU A 160 30.10 39.38 12.32
N ALA A 161 30.10 38.05 12.12
CA ALA A 161 29.37 37.13 13.00
C ALA A 161 29.87 37.23 14.46
N GLN A 162 31.18 37.37 14.67
CA GLN A 162 31.76 37.60 16.00
C GLN A 162 31.36 38.96 16.59
N LYS A 163 31.35 40.05 15.81
CA LYS A 163 30.88 41.38 16.27
C LYS A 163 29.42 41.33 16.71
N LEU A 164 28.56 40.63 15.96
CA LEU A 164 27.15 40.46 16.31
C LEU A 164 26.97 39.64 17.60
N MET A 165 27.79 38.60 17.79
CA MET A 165 27.83 37.85 19.06
C MET A 165 28.31 38.74 20.22
N VAL A 166 29.30 39.61 19.98
CA VAL A 166 29.87 40.52 21.00
C VAL A 166 28.91 41.63 21.43
N ASN A 167 27.93 41.98 20.60
CA ASN A 167 26.89 42.93 20.97
C ASN A 167 25.66 42.27 21.62
N GLY A 168 25.66 40.94 21.78
CA GLY A 168 24.59 40.20 22.44
C GLY A 168 24.67 40.28 23.98
N PRO A 169 23.54 40.30 24.71
CA PRO A 169 23.51 40.57 26.15
C PRO A 169 24.23 39.54 27.05
N ASN A 170 24.58 38.33 26.55
CA ASN A 170 25.26 37.28 27.33
C ASN A 170 26.30 36.54 26.49
N HIS A 171 27.58 36.93 26.55
CA HIS A 171 28.67 36.14 25.99
C HIS A 171 30.00 36.40 26.72
N THR A 172 30.82 35.35 26.87
CA THR A 172 32.21 35.41 27.34
C THR A 172 33.06 34.71 26.28
N VAL A 173 34.03 35.43 25.70
CA VAL A 173 34.85 34.93 24.59
C VAL A 173 36.14 34.33 25.16
N VAL A 174 36.36 33.03 24.97
CA VAL A 174 37.62 32.36 25.32
C VAL A 174 38.43 32.17 24.05
N TYR A 175 39.60 32.81 24.00
CA TYR A 175 40.52 32.76 22.86
C TYR A 175 41.47 31.56 23.00
N ILE A 176 41.34 30.55 22.14
CA ILE A 176 42.28 29.42 22.06
C ILE A 176 42.82 29.37 20.62
N PRO A 177 44.06 29.79 20.36
CA PRO A 177 44.62 29.75 19.02
C PRO A 177 44.91 28.30 18.61
N VAL A 178 44.28 27.85 17.52
CA VAL A 178 44.61 26.58 16.85
C VAL A 178 45.33 26.87 15.53
N GLY A 179 46.63 27.14 15.62
CA GLY A 179 47.54 27.26 14.47
C GLY A 179 47.37 28.52 13.60
N PRO A 180 48.27 28.74 12.62
CA PRO A 180 48.40 29.99 11.86
C PRO A 180 47.23 30.34 10.92
N MET A 181 46.23 29.46 10.76
CA MET A 181 45.08 29.64 9.84
C MET A 181 43.74 29.12 10.44
N GLY A 182 43.65 28.92 11.76
CA GLY A 182 42.47 28.32 12.39
C GLY A 182 41.26 29.26 12.45
N VAL A 183 40.14 28.85 11.84
CA VAL A 183 38.83 29.47 12.13
C VAL A 183 38.48 29.14 13.59
N PRO A 184 38.17 30.13 14.44
CA PRO A 184 38.02 29.90 15.86
C PRO A 184 36.75 29.10 16.15
N LEU A 185 36.87 28.13 17.07
CA LEU A 185 35.72 27.48 17.69
C LEU A 185 35.24 28.38 18.83
N THR A 186 34.03 28.93 18.70
CA THR A 186 33.37 29.68 19.78
C THR A 186 32.33 28.79 20.46
N GLY A 187 32.32 28.81 21.78
CA GLY A 187 31.31 28.12 22.60
C GLY A 187 30.61 29.14 23.51
N THR A 188 29.28 29.08 23.57
CA THR A 188 28.50 29.89 24.50
C THR A 188 28.33 29.13 25.82
N PHE A 189 28.83 29.69 26.92
CA PHE A 189 28.61 29.19 28.27
C PHE A 189 27.80 30.22 29.05
N SER A 190 26.77 29.78 29.77
CA SER A 190 26.09 30.66 30.73
C SER A 190 27.03 30.93 31.88
N ALA A 191 27.28 32.21 32.18
CA ALA A 191 28.00 32.62 33.37
C ALA A 191 27.17 32.18 34.59
N THR A 192 27.56 31.07 35.22
CA THR A 192 26.99 30.63 36.49
C THR A 192 27.23 31.73 37.51
N GLN A 193 26.16 32.41 37.94
CA GLN A 193 26.23 33.37 39.04
C GLN A 193 26.84 32.68 40.28
N PRO A 194 27.87 33.26 40.92
CA PRO A 194 28.37 32.72 42.16
C PRO A 194 27.26 32.76 43.21
N ARG A 195 26.86 31.59 43.74
CA ARG A 195 25.94 31.50 44.88
C ARG A 195 26.56 32.27 46.04
N ALA A 196 25.89 33.34 46.47
CA ALA A 196 26.20 34.01 47.72
C ALA A 196 26.12 32.99 48.86
N VAL A 197 27.25 32.78 49.54
CA VAL A 197 27.32 32.01 50.77
C VAL A 197 26.63 32.86 51.84
N ALA A 198 25.41 32.46 52.24
CA ALA A 198 24.73 33.06 53.37
C ALA A 198 25.55 32.78 54.64
N GLN A 199 26.13 33.83 55.22
CA GLN A 199 26.71 33.78 56.55
C GLN A 199 25.60 33.96 57.59
N ARG A 200 25.55 32.99 58.52
CA ARG A 200 24.88 32.94 59.83
C ARG A 200 23.37 32.72 59.84
#